data_AF-A0A955JBI4-F1
#
_entry.id   AF-A0A955JBI4-F1
#
_cell.length_a   1.000
_cell.length_b   1.000
_cell.length_c   1.000
_cell.angle_alpha   90.00
_cell.angle_beta   90.00
_cell.angle_gamma   90.00
#
_symmetry.space_group_name_H-M   'P 1'
#
loop_
_entity.id
_entity.type
_entity.pdbx_description
1 polymer ?
#
loop_
_entity_poly.entity_id
_entity_poly.type
_entity_poly.pdbx_seq_one_letter_code
_entity_poly.pdbx_strand_id
1 'polypeptide(L)'
;MTTKIIKLNGSSYNATTGSKVAAKSAKKVVAQPNHTSHRTPQSSTTLMRRAVKKPTKKPITVTTAALAHPTTITVKQSVHTIQKDRLTRAKAIPHHEQVTKYSSVNHSVPVRFSHVPVTPAPTAGQAPVAPPPLTPFAPANELFERAVAHANHYVDFRGQRTAFRKKARLHAAGMTAGVLAILMLTAFATYLNNPNLQFTVAGIRAGVDTTMPNFAAANMAYDGATTARGARTIHLSHNGSRYYLSQRSTNWSDREMIQSVAAKNLSGEQNYQKDSVGNQTVYRMNNGSTLWVKNGVWYTLNGDKQLSDSELGALVQNV
;
A
#
# COMPACT_ATOMS: atom_id res chain seq x y z
N MET A 1 -53.73 19.32 -25.59
CA MET A 1 -52.89 19.76 -26.71
C MET A 1 -52.23 18.54 -27.32
N THR A 2 -52.69 18.10 -28.50
CA THR A 2 -52.24 16.86 -29.13
C THR A 2 -50.97 17.13 -29.94
N THR A 3 -49.85 16.54 -29.55
CA THR A 3 -48.55 16.76 -30.20
C THR A 3 -48.54 16.12 -31.59
N LYS A 4 -48.52 16.96 -32.63
CA LYS A 4 -48.43 16.52 -34.03
C LYS A 4 -46.97 16.20 -34.36
N ILE A 5 -46.69 15.03 -34.94
CA ILE A 5 -45.32 14.58 -35.28
C ILE A 5 -45.19 14.55 -36.81
N ILE A 6 -44.09 15.10 -37.33
CA ILE A 6 -43.76 15.14 -38.77
C ILE A 6 -42.49 14.31 -39.00
N LYS A 7 -42.45 13.54 -40.09
CA LYS A 7 -41.28 12.74 -40.49
C LYS A 7 -40.57 13.38 -41.67
N LEU A 8 -39.26 13.59 -41.53
CA LEU A 8 -38.38 14.11 -42.58
C LEU A 8 -37.09 13.29 -42.58
N ASN A 9 -36.69 12.79 -43.76
CA ASN A 9 -35.46 12.00 -43.97
C ASN A 9 -35.24 10.90 -42.90
N GLY A 10 -36.28 10.11 -42.63
CA GLY A 10 -36.23 8.96 -41.70
C GLY A 10 -36.18 9.33 -40.21
N SER A 11 -36.21 10.62 -39.85
CA SER A 11 -36.25 11.09 -38.46
C SER A 11 -37.61 11.73 -38.14
N SER A 12 -38.12 11.47 -36.94
CA SER A 12 -39.37 12.05 -36.43
C SER A 12 -39.11 13.33 -35.64
N TYR A 13 -39.89 14.39 -35.92
CA TYR A 13 -39.77 15.70 -35.28
C TYR A 13 -41.12 16.15 -34.71
N ASN A 14 -41.09 16.88 -33.60
CA ASN A 14 -42.29 17.51 -33.04
C ASN A 14 -42.66 18.74 -33.88
N ALA A 15 -43.88 18.79 -34.41
CA ALA A 15 -44.33 19.86 -35.31
C ALA A 15 -44.43 21.24 -34.65
N THR A 16 -44.57 21.30 -33.32
CA THR A 16 -44.75 22.57 -32.60
C THR A 16 -43.41 23.14 -32.11
N THR A 17 -42.43 22.29 -31.79
CA THR A 17 -41.15 22.72 -31.19
C THR A 17 -39.94 22.49 -32.10
N GLY A 18 -40.09 21.83 -33.25
CA GLY A 18 -39.01 21.54 -34.20
C GLY A 18 -37.95 20.54 -33.71
N SER A 19 -38.08 20.06 -32.47
CA SER A 19 -37.09 19.19 -31.82
C SER A 19 -37.22 17.72 -32.25
N LYS A 20 -36.07 17.07 -32.47
CA LYS A 20 -35.95 15.67 -32.88
C LYS A 20 -36.43 14.74 -31.76
N VAL A 21 -37.37 13.85 -32.06
CA VAL A 21 -37.89 12.87 -31.09
C VAL A 21 -37.04 11.61 -31.15
N ALA A 22 -36.30 11.31 -30.08
CA ALA A 22 -35.44 10.14 -30.00
C ALA A 22 -36.28 8.84 -30.06
N ALA A 23 -35.97 7.96 -31.02
CA ALA A 23 -36.63 6.68 -31.16
C ALA A 23 -36.25 5.76 -29.97
N LYS A 24 -37.24 5.30 -29.21
CA LYS A 24 -37.04 4.24 -28.22
C LYS A 24 -36.64 2.97 -28.97
N SER A 25 -35.40 2.52 -28.76
CA SER A 25 -34.87 1.31 -29.38
C SER A 25 -35.56 0.07 -28.82
N ALA A 26 -36.43 -0.55 -29.62
CA ALA A 26 -36.97 -1.88 -29.33
C ALA A 26 -35.88 -2.92 -29.64
N LYS A 27 -35.48 -3.71 -28.63
CA LYS A 27 -34.59 -4.87 -28.81
C LYS A 27 -35.30 -5.91 -29.68
N LYS A 28 -34.78 -6.11 -30.89
CA LYS A 28 -35.18 -7.18 -31.80
C LYS A 28 -34.68 -8.52 -31.24
N VAL A 29 -35.60 -9.37 -30.78
CA VAL A 29 -35.32 -10.78 -30.49
C VAL A 29 -35.22 -11.52 -31.83
N VAL A 30 -34.02 -11.96 -32.18
CA VAL A 30 -33.79 -12.88 -33.30
C VAL A 30 -33.63 -14.27 -32.70
N ALA A 31 -34.56 -15.17 -33.02
CA ALA A 31 -34.43 -16.59 -32.68
C ALA A 31 -33.36 -17.23 -33.59
N GLN A 32 -32.33 -17.83 -32.98
CA GLN A 32 -31.35 -18.68 -33.67
C GLN A 32 -31.82 -20.14 -33.64
N PRO A 33 -31.57 -20.93 -34.71
CA PRO A 33 -31.92 -22.34 -34.73
C PRO A 33 -30.95 -23.17 -33.86
N ASN A 34 -31.51 -24.18 -33.19
CA ASN A 34 -30.77 -25.13 -32.36
C ASN A 34 -29.87 -26.02 -33.24
N HIS A 35 -28.56 -25.73 -33.25
CA HIS A 35 -27.57 -26.70 -33.71
C HIS A 35 -27.22 -27.64 -32.54
N THR A 36 -27.47 -28.92 -32.75
CA THR A 36 -27.12 -30.02 -31.85
C THR A 36 -25.63 -29.96 -31.51
N SER A 37 -25.33 -29.79 -30.23
CA SER A 37 -23.95 -29.73 -29.74
C SER A 37 -23.25 -31.07 -29.93
N HIS A 38 -22.13 -31.08 -30.65
CA HIS A 38 -21.22 -32.22 -30.69
C HIS A 38 -20.78 -32.57 -29.26
N ARG A 39 -21.09 -33.79 -28.81
CA ARG A 39 -20.57 -34.35 -27.55
C ARG A 39 -19.05 -34.36 -27.59
N THR A 40 -18.43 -33.65 -26.66
CA THR A 40 -16.99 -33.77 -26.39
C THR A 40 -16.72 -35.11 -25.69
N PRO A 41 -15.65 -35.83 -26.03
CA PRO A 41 -15.32 -37.09 -25.37
C PRO A 41 -14.93 -36.86 -23.91
N GLN A 42 -15.52 -37.64 -23.03
CA GLN A 42 -15.26 -37.64 -21.59
C GLN A 42 -13.91 -38.30 -21.29
N SER A 43 -12.96 -37.55 -20.71
CA SER A 43 -11.65 -38.10 -20.32
C SER A 43 -11.77 -38.99 -19.07
N SER A 44 -11.17 -40.17 -19.10
CA SER A 44 -11.09 -41.09 -17.96
C SER A 44 -10.26 -40.51 -16.81
N THR A 45 -10.82 -40.56 -15.60
CA THR A 45 -10.26 -39.99 -14.36
C THR A 45 -9.52 -41.07 -13.56
N THR A 46 -8.50 -41.69 -14.14
CA THR A 46 -7.72 -42.76 -13.47
C THR A 46 -6.26 -42.36 -13.20
N LEU A 47 -5.96 -41.06 -13.09
CA LEU A 47 -4.70 -40.59 -12.47
C LEU A 47 -4.80 -39.11 -12.06
N MET A 48 -4.40 -38.77 -10.83
CA MET A 48 -4.34 -37.38 -10.34
C MET A 48 -3.19 -36.58 -10.99
N ARG A 49 -3.33 -36.26 -12.29
CA ARG A 49 -2.34 -35.47 -13.06
C ARG A 49 -2.11 -34.05 -12.54
N ARG A 50 -3.00 -33.53 -11.69
CA ARG A 50 -2.90 -32.19 -11.10
C ARG A 50 -2.05 -32.15 -9.82
N ALA A 51 -1.91 -33.28 -9.12
CA ALA A 51 -1.10 -33.38 -7.90
C ALA A 51 0.32 -33.92 -8.18
N VAL A 52 0.54 -34.53 -9.35
CA VAL A 52 1.83 -35.09 -9.74
C VAL A 52 2.45 -34.25 -10.86
N LYS A 53 3.55 -33.54 -10.57
CA LYS A 53 4.33 -32.84 -11.60
C LYS A 53 5.02 -33.87 -12.50
N LYS A 54 4.96 -33.65 -13.83
CA LYS A 54 5.69 -34.45 -14.81
C LYS A 54 7.20 -34.33 -14.53
N PRO A 55 7.94 -35.44 -14.33
CA PRO A 55 9.39 -35.35 -14.13
C PRO A 55 10.03 -34.77 -15.39
N THR A 56 10.76 -33.67 -15.23
CA THR A 56 11.60 -33.10 -16.28
C THR A 56 12.76 -34.05 -16.52
N LYS A 57 12.82 -34.65 -17.71
CA LYS A 57 13.99 -35.43 -18.14
C LYS A 57 15.16 -34.46 -18.27
N LYS A 58 16.00 -34.37 -17.25
CA LYS A 58 17.35 -33.85 -17.42
C LYS A 58 18.05 -34.81 -18.39
N PRO A 59 18.76 -34.35 -19.42
CA PRO A 59 19.61 -35.23 -20.19
C PRO A 59 20.64 -35.79 -19.20
N ILE A 60 20.49 -37.07 -18.89
CA ILE A 60 21.54 -37.83 -18.21
C ILE A 60 22.58 -38.03 -19.31
N THR A 61 23.63 -37.23 -19.29
CA THR A 61 24.86 -37.59 -19.99
C THR A 61 25.38 -38.83 -19.27
N VAL A 62 25.05 -40.00 -19.82
CA VAL A 62 25.61 -41.27 -19.35
C VAL A 62 27.04 -41.28 -19.87
N THR A 63 27.97 -40.73 -19.09
CA THR A 63 29.38 -41.06 -19.28
C THR A 63 29.52 -42.50 -18.81
N THR A 64 29.53 -43.44 -19.75
CA THR A 64 29.86 -44.85 -19.52
C THR A 64 31.34 -44.96 -19.18
N ALA A 65 31.71 -44.54 -17.99
CA ALA A 65 33.04 -44.75 -17.44
C ALA A 65 32.95 -44.69 -15.92
N ALA A 66 32.69 -45.85 -15.31
CA ALA A 66 33.05 -46.27 -13.94
C ALA A 66 31.99 -47.21 -13.37
N LEU A 67 31.91 -48.42 -13.93
CA LEU A 67 31.56 -49.59 -13.13
C LEU A 67 32.78 -49.93 -12.27
N ALA A 68 32.52 -50.25 -11.00
CA ALA A 68 33.46 -50.72 -9.96
C ALA A 68 34.12 -49.63 -9.09
N HIS A 69 33.38 -49.11 -8.09
CA HIS A 69 33.94 -48.85 -6.75
C HIS A 69 32.85 -49.11 -5.70
N PRO A 70 33.18 -49.72 -4.53
CA PRO A 70 32.20 -50.01 -3.49
C PRO A 70 31.63 -48.72 -2.88
N THR A 71 30.31 -48.69 -2.75
CA THR A 71 29.51 -47.60 -2.16
C THR A 71 29.95 -47.30 -0.73
N THR A 72 30.76 -46.26 -0.55
CA THR A 72 30.78 -45.52 0.71
C THR A 72 29.68 -44.47 0.59
N ILE A 73 28.60 -44.62 1.37
CA ILE A 73 27.52 -43.63 1.41
C ILE A 73 28.09 -42.35 2.02
N THR A 74 28.40 -41.37 1.19
CA THR A 74 28.81 -40.05 1.67
C THR A 74 27.59 -39.36 2.28
N VAL A 75 27.42 -39.51 3.60
CA VAL A 75 26.39 -38.81 4.37
C VAL A 75 26.62 -37.31 4.21
N LYS A 76 25.56 -36.55 3.90
CA LYS A 76 25.64 -35.09 3.76
C LYS A 76 26.23 -34.47 5.03
N GLN A 77 27.28 -33.66 4.88
CA GLN A 77 27.93 -32.97 6.02
C GLN A 77 26.98 -32.03 6.81
N SER A 78 25.84 -31.64 6.24
CA SER A 78 24.79 -30.90 6.95
C SER A 78 24.16 -31.68 8.11
N VAL A 79 24.42 -32.98 8.23
CA VAL A 79 23.96 -33.83 9.34
C VAL A 79 24.92 -33.73 10.55
N HIS A 80 26.20 -33.40 10.33
CA HIS A 80 27.20 -33.34 11.41
C HIS A 80 27.54 -31.92 11.87
N THR A 81 27.35 -30.90 11.03
CA THR A 81 27.76 -29.53 11.37
C THR A 81 26.53 -28.64 11.58
N ILE A 82 26.22 -28.37 12.84
CA ILE A 82 25.23 -27.35 13.20
C ILE A 82 25.83 -25.97 12.88
N GLN A 83 25.19 -25.24 11.96
CA GLN A 83 25.59 -23.88 11.63
C GLN A 83 25.42 -22.95 12.84
N LYS A 84 26.50 -22.30 13.27
CA LYS A 84 26.51 -21.41 14.45
C LYS A 84 25.49 -20.28 14.34
N ASP A 85 25.33 -19.69 13.15
CA ASP A 85 24.37 -18.61 12.90
C ASP A 85 22.90 -19.06 13.04
N ARG A 86 22.63 -20.32 12.72
CA ARG A 86 21.31 -20.92 12.92
C ARG A 86 21.04 -21.12 14.41
N LEU A 87 22.06 -21.50 15.18
CA LEU A 87 21.98 -21.71 16.61
C LEU A 87 21.79 -20.38 17.37
N THR A 88 22.52 -19.33 17.00
CA THR A 88 22.36 -18.00 17.60
C THR A 88 20.98 -17.42 17.31
N ARG A 89 20.50 -17.55 16.06
CA ARG A 89 19.15 -17.11 15.69
C ARG A 89 18.08 -17.90 16.45
N ALA A 90 18.22 -19.22 16.58
CA ALA A 90 17.27 -20.05 17.31
C ALA A 90 17.18 -19.65 18.80
N LYS A 91 18.30 -19.27 19.42
CA LYS A 91 18.32 -18.78 20.81
C LYS A 91 17.71 -17.40 20.99
N ALA A 92 17.75 -16.55 19.96
CA ALA A 92 17.24 -15.19 20.01
C ALA A 92 15.72 -15.08 19.75
N ILE A 93 15.04 -16.18 19.40
CA ILE A 93 13.59 -16.15 19.15
C ILE A 93 12.85 -16.14 20.50
N PRO A 94 11.97 -15.15 20.75
CA PRO A 94 11.15 -15.13 21.95
C PRO A 94 10.18 -16.31 21.96
N HIS A 95 10.15 -17.06 23.07
CA HIS A 95 9.24 -18.17 23.27
C HIS A 95 7.98 -17.71 24.01
N HIS A 96 6.82 -18.28 23.66
CA HIS A 96 5.55 -17.91 24.24
C HIS A 96 5.26 -18.72 25.51
N GLU A 97 4.90 -18.06 26.61
CA GLU A 97 4.70 -18.69 27.93
C GLU A 97 3.49 -19.63 27.99
N GLN A 98 2.50 -19.47 27.10
CA GLN A 98 1.37 -20.41 26.97
C GLN A 98 1.74 -21.76 26.35
N VAL A 99 2.95 -21.91 25.81
CA VAL A 99 3.40 -23.19 25.26
C VAL A 99 4.06 -23.98 26.39
N THR A 100 3.44 -25.10 26.76
CA THR A 100 3.83 -25.94 27.91
C THR A 100 5.30 -26.34 27.94
N LYS A 101 5.94 -26.56 26.79
CA LYS A 101 7.38 -26.89 26.72
C LYS A 101 8.33 -25.72 27.01
N TYR A 102 7.84 -24.49 27.00
CA TYR A 102 8.64 -23.27 27.26
C TYR A 102 8.26 -22.60 28.58
N SER A 103 7.16 -23.03 29.19
CA SER A 103 6.74 -22.58 30.50
C SER A 103 7.48 -23.38 31.58
N SER A 104 8.23 -22.69 32.44
CA SER A 104 8.92 -23.29 33.61
C SER A 104 7.96 -23.56 34.78
N VAL A 105 6.65 -23.55 34.54
CA VAL A 105 5.68 -23.86 35.58
C VAL A 105 5.53 -25.38 35.65
N ASN A 106 6.18 -25.99 36.64
CA ASN A 106 5.93 -27.37 37.04
C ASN A 106 4.46 -27.52 37.42
N HIS A 107 3.61 -27.86 36.46
CA HIS A 107 2.26 -28.36 36.74
C HIS A 107 2.44 -29.78 37.27
N SER A 108 2.73 -29.89 38.57
CA SER A 108 2.43 -31.09 39.34
C SER A 108 0.92 -31.26 39.28
N VAL A 109 0.42 -31.87 38.20
CA VAL A 109 -0.96 -32.35 38.16
C VAL A 109 -0.98 -33.57 39.09
N PRO A 110 -1.65 -33.51 40.25
CA PRO A 110 -1.80 -34.69 41.07
C PRO A 110 -2.62 -35.69 40.25
N VAL A 111 -1.97 -36.77 39.82
CA VAL A 111 -2.64 -37.89 39.17
C VAL A 111 -3.59 -38.49 40.20
N ARG A 112 -4.87 -38.10 40.14
CA ARG A 112 -5.93 -38.73 40.92
C ARG A 112 -6.29 -40.03 40.23
N PHE A 113 -5.77 -41.13 40.74
CA PHE A 113 -6.24 -42.47 40.37
C PHE A 113 -7.65 -42.64 40.93
N SER A 114 -8.68 -42.59 40.08
CA SER A 114 -10.00 -43.08 40.45
C SER A 114 -10.00 -44.61 40.35
N HIS A 115 -10.44 -45.29 41.40
CA HIS A 115 -10.67 -46.72 41.36
C HIS A 115 -11.80 -46.97 40.35
N VAL A 116 -11.47 -47.58 39.22
CA VAL A 116 -12.49 -48.12 38.31
C VAL A 116 -12.99 -49.39 38.99
N PRO A 117 -14.32 -49.54 39.23
CA PRO A 117 -14.84 -50.78 39.78
C PRO A 117 -14.56 -51.90 38.78
N VAL A 118 -13.61 -52.77 39.11
CA VAL A 118 -13.37 -54.01 38.38
C VAL A 118 -14.45 -54.98 38.80
N THR A 119 -15.27 -55.42 37.84
CA THR A 119 -16.24 -56.49 38.03
C THR A 119 -15.51 -57.70 38.63
N PRO A 120 -15.96 -58.24 39.79
CA PRO A 120 -15.29 -59.40 40.37
C PRO A 120 -15.29 -60.56 39.36
N ALA A 121 -14.16 -61.26 39.30
CA ALA A 121 -13.98 -62.41 38.42
C ALA A 121 -15.13 -63.42 38.64
N PRO A 122 -15.71 -64.00 37.57
CA PRO A 122 -16.80 -64.95 37.71
C PRO A 122 -16.37 -66.12 38.59
N THR A 123 -17.12 -66.38 39.65
CA THR A 123 -16.97 -67.56 40.50
C THR A 123 -16.95 -68.80 39.63
N ALA A 124 -15.86 -69.57 39.71
CA ALA A 124 -15.71 -70.85 39.02
C ALA A 124 -16.92 -71.74 39.36
N GLY A 125 -17.76 -72.02 38.36
CA GLY A 125 -19.00 -72.75 38.58
C GLY A 125 -20.09 -72.56 37.51
N GLN A 126 -19.87 -71.73 36.48
CA GLN A 126 -20.72 -71.73 35.29
C GLN A 126 -20.06 -72.57 34.20
N ALA A 127 -20.67 -73.72 33.90
CA ALA A 127 -20.38 -74.51 32.71
C ALA A 127 -20.41 -73.61 31.47
N PRO A 128 -19.57 -73.87 30.45
CA PRO A 128 -19.59 -73.06 29.23
C PRO A 128 -20.98 -73.14 28.61
N VAL A 129 -21.75 -72.05 28.72
CA VAL A 129 -22.94 -71.88 27.90
C VAL A 129 -22.42 -71.81 26.47
N ALA A 130 -22.85 -72.78 25.66
CA ALA A 130 -22.47 -72.88 24.26
C ALA A 130 -22.55 -71.49 23.60
N PRO A 131 -21.57 -71.12 22.77
CA PRO A 131 -21.65 -69.85 22.04
C PRO A 131 -23.00 -69.79 21.33
N PRO A 132 -23.69 -68.64 21.35
CA PRO A 132 -24.94 -68.51 20.60
C PRO A 132 -24.66 -68.90 19.15
N PRO A 133 -25.58 -69.62 18.48
CA PRO A 133 -25.39 -70.01 17.09
C PRO A 133 -25.03 -68.75 16.31
N LEU A 134 -23.92 -68.83 15.57
CA LEU A 134 -23.49 -67.79 14.66
C LEU A 134 -24.70 -67.42 13.81
N THR A 135 -25.29 -66.26 14.10
CA THR A 135 -26.36 -65.70 13.29
C THR A 135 -25.83 -65.65 11.86
N PRO A 136 -26.61 -66.11 10.86
CA PRO A 136 -26.20 -66.01 9.47
C PRO A 136 -25.74 -64.59 9.21
N PHE A 137 -24.54 -64.43 8.66
CA PHE A 137 -23.99 -63.15 8.26
C PHE A 137 -25.09 -62.41 7.49
N ALA A 138 -25.66 -61.36 8.09
CA ALA A 138 -26.63 -60.52 7.41
C ALA A 138 -25.96 -60.10 6.09
N PRO A 139 -26.63 -60.30 4.96
CA PRO A 139 -25.98 -60.16 3.68
C PRO A 139 -25.56 -58.68 3.56
N ALA A 140 -24.35 -58.41 3.05
CA ALA A 140 -23.68 -57.11 3.19
C ALA A 140 -24.55 -55.91 2.72
N ASN A 141 -25.51 -56.17 1.82
CA ASN A 141 -26.55 -55.25 1.37
C ASN A 141 -27.42 -54.67 2.50
N GLU A 142 -27.80 -55.43 3.53
CA GLU A 142 -28.63 -54.91 4.64
C GLU A 142 -27.87 -53.90 5.50
N LEU A 143 -26.56 -54.08 5.66
CA LEU A 143 -25.73 -53.14 6.42
C LEU A 143 -25.60 -51.80 5.67
N PHE A 144 -25.50 -51.85 4.34
CA PHE A 144 -25.50 -50.64 3.51
C PHE A 144 -26.86 -49.94 3.48
N GLU A 145 -27.96 -50.69 3.32
CA GLU A 145 -29.31 -50.10 3.36
C GLU A 145 -29.62 -49.49 4.72
N ARG A 146 -29.23 -50.16 5.83
CA ARG A 146 -29.37 -49.62 7.18
C ARG A 146 -28.52 -48.37 7.38
N ALA A 147 -27.29 -48.35 6.86
CA ALA A 147 -26.41 -47.19 6.94
C ALA A 147 -26.94 -45.99 6.14
N VAL A 148 -27.51 -46.22 4.96
CA VAL A 148 -28.14 -45.17 4.15
C VAL A 148 -29.44 -44.68 4.78
N ALA A 149 -30.28 -45.57 5.32
CA ALA A 149 -31.52 -45.21 6.00
C ALA A 149 -31.27 -44.42 7.31
N HIS A 150 -30.14 -44.66 7.98
CA HIS A 150 -29.74 -43.92 9.19
C HIS A 150 -28.81 -42.73 8.91
N ALA A 151 -28.47 -42.46 7.64
CA ALA A 151 -27.62 -41.33 7.25
C ALA A 151 -28.41 -40.00 7.30
N ASN A 152 -28.75 -39.55 8.52
CA ASN A 152 -29.54 -38.33 8.77
C ASN A 152 -28.71 -37.03 8.73
N HIS A 153 -27.43 -37.07 8.37
CA HIS A 153 -26.55 -35.89 8.47
C HIS A 153 -25.74 -35.66 7.19
N TYR A 154 -26.27 -34.81 6.32
CA TYR A 154 -25.53 -34.24 5.19
C TYR A 154 -24.78 -32.99 5.67
N VAL A 155 -23.44 -33.06 5.73
CA VAL A 155 -22.60 -31.88 5.96
C VAL A 155 -22.33 -31.21 4.62
N ASP A 156 -22.91 -30.03 4.40
CA ASP A 156 -22.55 -29.22 3.23
C ASP A 156 -21.17 -28.57 3.42
N PHE A 157 -20.13 -29.33 3.12
CA PHE A 157 -18.75 -28.86 3.13
C PHE A 157 -18.49 -27.72 2.13
N ARG A 158 -19.32 -27.57 1.09
CA ARG A 158 -19.16 -26.50 0.10
C ARG A 158 -19.75 -25.20 0.64
N GLY A 159 -20.93 -25.24 1.26
CA GLY A 159 -21.57 -24.10 1.92
C GLY A 159 -20.73 -23.52 3.07
N GLN A 160 -20.12 -24.38 3.89
CA GLN A 160 -19.23 -23.92 4.97
C GLN A 160 -17.95 -23.24 4.43
N ARG A 161 -17.37 -23.76 3.33
CA ARG A 161 -16.18 -23.18 2.69
C ARG A 161 -16.46 -21.83 2.03
N THR A 162 -17.63 -21.64 1.41
CA THR A 162 -17.99 -20.36 0.78
C THR A 162 -18.27 -19.29 1.83
N ALA A 163 -18.96 -19.64 2.92
CA ALA A 163 -19.20 -18.74 4.06
C ALA A 163 -17.88 -18.30 4.73
N PHE A 164 -16.95 -19.23 4.99
CA PHE A 164 -15.64 -18.91 5.55
C PHE A 164 -14.82 -17.99 4.64
N ARG A 165 -14.81 -18.26 3.33
CA ARG A 165 -14.13 -17.40 2.33
C ARG A 165 -14.73 -16.00 2.26
N LYS A 166 -16.05 -15.87 2.35
CA LYS A 166 -16.72 -14.56 2.38
C LYS A 166 -16.31 -13.77 3.62
N LYS A 167 -16.31 -14.41 4.79
CA LYS A 167 -15.88 -13.79 6.06
C LYS A 167 -14.40 -13.39 6.03
N ALA A 168 -13.51 -14.26 5.53
CA ALA A 168 -12.09 -13.97 5.38
C ALA A 168 -11.83 -12.79 4.42
N ARG A 169 -12.56 -12.69 3.30
CA ARG A 169 -12.46 -11.56 2.36
C ARG A 169 -12.93 -10.24 2.99
N LEU A 170 -14.01 -10.27 3.77
CA LEU A 170 -14.50 -9.09 4.50
C LEU A 170 -13.49 -8.62 5.55
N HIS A 171 -12.88 -9.55 6.30
CA HIS A 171 -11.82 -9.21 7.25
C HIS A 171 -10.57 -8.65 6.54
N ALA A 172 -10.15 -9.25 5.42
CA ALA A 172 -9.03 -8.73 4.63
C ALA A 172 -9.32 -7.33 4.08
N ALA A 173 -10.53 -7.09 3.55
CA ALA A 173 -10.95 -5.77 3.07
C ALA A 173 -10.95 -4.73 4.21
N GLY A 174 -11.47 -5.09 5.38
CA GLY A 174 -11.43 -4.24 6.58
C GLY A 174 -10.00 -3.93 7.04
N MET A 175 -9.11 -4.92 7.05
CA MET A 175 -7.69 -4.72 7.37
C MET A 175 -7.01 -3.79 6.36
N THR A 176 -7.23 -3.97 5.06
CA THR A 176 -6.65 -3.10 4.03
C THR A 176 -7.17 -1.67 4.13
N ALA A 177 -8.47 -1.49 4.39
CA ALA A 177 -9.06 -0.17 4.58
C ALA A 177 -8.52 0.51 5.85
N GLY A 178 -8.33 -0.25 6.95
CA GLY A 178 -7.74 0.25 8.18
C GLY A 178 -6.28 0.69 7.99
N VAL A 179 -5.46 -0.10 7.29
CA VAL A 179 -4.08 0.27 6.97
C VAL A 179 -4.04 1.52 6.09
N LEU A 180 -4.90 1.62 5.08
CA LEU A 180 -4.98 2.80 4.22
C LEU A 180 -5.40 4.04 5.01
N ALA A 181 -6.36 3.92 5.93
CA ALA A 181 -6.80 5.01 6.79
C ALA A 181 -5.67 5.48 7.72
N ILE A 182 -4.91 4.54 8.33
CA ILE A 182 -3.74 4.88 9.15
C ILE A 182 -2.66 5.57 8.31
N LEU A 183 -2.39 5.10 7.10
CA LEU A 183 -1.45 5.75 6.18
C LEU A 183 -1.90 7.17 5.81
N MET A 184 -3.18 7.37 5.52
CA MET A 184 -3.72 8.70 5.24
C MET A 184 -3.65 9.62 6.45
N LEU A 185 -3.98 9.13 7.65
CA LEU A 185 -3.91 9.92 8.87
C LEU A 185 -2.46 10.27 9.23
N THR A 186 -1.52 9.33 9.10
CA THR A 186 -0.10 9.58 9.34
C THR A 186 0.47 10.54 8.31
N ALA A 187 0.18 10.37 7.02
CA ALA A 187 0.53 11.31 5.96
C ALA A 187 -0.08 12.71 6.19
N PHE A 188 -1.33 12.79 6.64
CA PHE A 188 -2.01 14.05 6.93
C PHE A 188 -1.46 14.73 8.20
N ALA A 189 -1.16 13.98 9.25
CA ALA A 189 -0.51 14.49 10.45
C ALA A 189 0.91 14.99 10.14
N THR A 190 1.68 14.25 9.34
CA THR A 190 2.98 14.73 8.85
C THR A 190 2.85 15.91 7.89
N TYR A 191 1.75 16.03 7.14
CA TYR A 191 1.47 17.17 6.29
C TYR A 191 1.28 18.46 7.10
N LEU A 192 0.55 18.41 8.22
CA LEU A 192 0.29 19.59 9.05
C LEU A 192 1.54 20.15 9.74
N ASN A 193 2.55 19.31 10.03
CA ASN A 193 3.71 19.70 10.83
C ASN A 193 5.00 19.92 10.02
N ASN A 194 4.95 19.94 8.68
CA ASN A 194 6.14 20.10 7.85
C ASN A 194 6.18 21.48 7.14
N PRO A 195 6.91 22.48 7.69
CA PRO A 195 7.12 23.77 7.02
C PRO A 195 7.76 23.61 5.63
N ASN A 196 8.57 22.57 5.44
CA ASN A 196 9.20 22.21 4.17
C ASN A 196 8.17 21.92 3.06
N LEU A 197 7.01 21.36 3.37
CA LEU A 197 6.00 21.05 2.35
C LEU A 197 5.30 22.31 1.84
N GLN A 198 4.92 23.23 2.74
CA GLN A 198 4.32 24.50 2.35
C GLN A 198 5.27 25.27 1.43
N PHE A 199 6.55 25.30 1.79
CA PHE A 199 7.59 25.91 0.97
C PHE A 199 7.73 25.24 -0.40
N THR A 200 7.82 23.91 -0.45
CA THR A 200 7.95 23.14 -1.70
C THR A 200 6.74 23.31 -2.60
N VAL A 201 5.52 23.16 -2.06
CA VAL A 201 4.27 23.34 -2.81
C VAL A 201 4.18 24.77 -3.34
N ALA A 202 4.55 25.76 -2.52
CA ALA A 202 4.55 27.14 -2.95
C ALA A 202 5.58 27.42 -4.07
N GLY A 203 6.73 26.74 -4.04
CA GLY A 203 7.78 26.82 -5.05
C GLY A 203 7.33 26.23 -6.38
N ILE A 204 6.79 25.01 -6.35
CA ILE A 204 6.24 24.33 -7.53
C ILE A 204 5.16 25.20 -8.18
N ARG A 205 4.25 25.79 -7.39
CA ARG A 205 3.20 26.69 -7.91
C ARG A 205 3.76 27.99 -8.48
N ALA A 206 4.88 28.48 -7.96
CA ALA A 206 5.54 29.68 -8.43
C ALA A 206 6.53 29.42 -9.59
N GLY A 207 6.81 28.17 -9.93
CA GLY A 207 7.88 27.81 -10.87
C GLY A 207 9.29 28.10 -10.33
N VAL A 208 9.47 28.11 -9.00
CA VAL A 208 10.75 28.33 -8.33
C VAL A 208 11.26 27.00 -7.78
N ASP A 209 12.36 26.52 -8.35
CA ASP A 209 13.04 25.30 -7.91
C ASP A 209 14.22 25.65 -7.00
N THR A 210 13.93 25.95 -5.73
CA THR A 210 14.97 26.11 -4.71
C THR A 210 14.62 25.28 -3.48
N THR A 211 15.66 24.85 -2.77
CA THR A 211 15.57 24.15 -1.49
C THR A 211 15.23 25.13 -0.36
N MET A 212 14.64 24.62 0.73
CA MET A 212 14.34 25.44 1.91
C MET A 212 15.63 26.08 2.46
N PRO A 213 15.70 27.42 2.56
CA PRO A 213 16.82 28.14 3.16
C PRO A 213 17.00 27.83 4.64
N ASN A 214 18.22 28.01 5.15
CA ASN A 214 18.49 27.91 6.58
C ASN A 214 18.26 29.26 7.29
N PHE A 215 16.99 29.63 7.49
CA PHE A 215 16.64 30.90 8.14
C PHE A 215 17.11 30.98 9.60
N ALA A 216 17.24 29.85 10.29
CA ALA A 216 17.75 29.82 11.65
C ALA A 216 19.21 30.30 11.73
N ALA A 217 20.03 29.97 10.72
CA ALA A 217 21.40 30.49 10.62
C ALA A 217 21.44 32.00 10.34
N ALA A 218 20.37 32.58 9.79
CA ALA A 218 20.18 34.02 9.68
C ALA A 218 19.49 34.65 10.90
N ASN A 219 19.26 33.88 11.97
CA ASN A 219 18.52 34.31 13.17
C ASN A 219 17.08 34.78 12.87
N MET A 220 16.46 34.23 11.83
CA MET A 220 15.07 34.54 11.44
C MET A 220 14.20 33.30 11.61
N ALA A 221 12.99 33.50 12.15
CA ALA A 221 11.99 32.44 12.26
C ALA A 221 11.16 32.36 10.98
N TYR A 222 10.87 31.15 10.52
CA TYR A 222 9.98 30.87 9.40
C TYR A 222 8.53 30.76 9.89
N ASP A 223 7.65 31.59 9.36
CA ASP A 223 6.23 31.65 9.74
C ASP A 223 5.30 31.01 8.69
N GLY A 224 5.81 30.72 7.49
CA GLY A 224 5.03 30.10 6.43
C GLY A 224 5.46 30.52 5.03
N ALA A 225 4.79 29.96 4.01
CA ALA A 225 4.99 30.35 2.63
C ALA A 225 3.65 30.36 1.89
N THR A 226 3.45 31.38 1.06
CA THR A 226 2.29 31.51 0.18
C THR A 226 2.74 31.66 -1.26
N THR A 227 1.83 31.45 -2.20
CA THR A 227 2.08 31.70 -3.63
C THR A 227 1.06 32.67 -4.17
N ALA A 228 1.53 33.70 -4.87
CA ALA A 228 0.68 34.62 -5.61
C ALA A 228 1.43 35.11 -6.85
N ARG A 229 0.71 35.25 -7.99
CA ARG A 229 1.23 35.88 -9.22
C ARG A 229 2.60 35.34 -9.69
N GLY A 230 2.76 34.01 -9.67
CA GLY A 230 4.00 33.34 -10.10
C GLY A 230 5.21 33.63 -9.20
N ALA A 231 5.00 34.05 -7.95
CA ALA A 231 6.04 34.21 -6.95
C ALA A 231 5.67 33.47 -5.67
N ARG A 232 6.69 32.90 -5.02
CA ARG A 232 6.57 32.33 -3.67
C ARG A 232 6.97 33.41 -2.67
N THR A 233 6.09 33.73 -1.72
CA THR A 233 6.40 34.67 -0.64
C THR A 233 6.56 33.90 0.66
N ILE A 234 7.75 33.98 1.23
CA ILE A 234 8.12 33.37 2.51
C ILE A 234 7.93 34.41 3.60
N HIS A 235 7.22 34.03 4.65
CA HIS A 235 6.88 34.88 5.78
C HIS A 235 7.91 34.58 6.87
N LEU A 236 8.59 35.62 7.33
CA LEU A 236 9.66 35.51 8.32
C LEU A 236 9.37 36.48 9.47
N SER A 237 9.80 36.11 10.68
CA SER A 237 9.78 36.99 11.84
C SER A 237 11.17 37.11 12.46
N HIS A 238 11.49 38.33 12.90
CA HIS A 238 12.75 38.64 13.56
C HIS A 238 12.56 39.85 14.49
N ASN A 239 12.98 39.74 15.76
CA ASN A 239 12.89 40.80 16.78
C ASN A 239 11.51 41.49 16.87
N GLY A 240 10.42 40.72 16.73
CA GLY A 240 9.05 41.22 16.78
C GLY A 240 8.56 41.96 15.52
N SER A 241 9.37 42.00 14.45
CA SER A 241 9.01 42.55 13.13
C SER A 241 8.81 41.44 12.11
N ARG A 242 7.92 41.69 11.13
CA ARG A 242 7.62 40.75 10.05
C ARG A 242 8.34 41.13 8.77
N TYR A 243 8.74 40.10 8.03
CA TYR A 243 9.45 40.21 6.77
C TYR A 243 8.84 39.25 5.75
N TYR A 244 8.86 39.67 4.49
CA TYR A 244 8.30 38.94 3.37
C TYR A 244 9.37 38.81 2.30
N LEU A 245 9.89 37.60 2.13
CA LEU A 245 10.87 37.28 1.11
C LEU A 245 10.16 36.65 -0.08
N SER A 246 9.98 37.44 -1.14
CA SER A 246 9.40 36.96 -2.39
C SER A 246 10.46 36.40 -3.31
N GLN A 247 10.18 35.26 -3.92
CA GLN A 247 11.05 34.55 -4.85
C GLN A 247 10.32 34.33 -6.17
N ARG A 248 10.98 34.65 -7.27
CA ARG A 248 10.47 34.45 -8.63
C ARG A 248 11.59 33.91 -9.51
N SER A 249 11.29 32.92 -10.34
CA SER A 249 12.24 32.43 -11.35
C SER A 249 12.52 33.52 -12.37
N THR A 250 13.79 33.70 -12.72
CA THR A 250 14.22 34.73 -13.65
C THR A 250 15.41 34.26 -14.48
N ASN A 251 15.49 34.75 -15.71
CA ASN A 251 16.68 34.65 -16.54
C ASN A 251 17.49 35.96 -16.55
N TRP A 252 17.10 36.96 -15.76
CA TRP A 252 17.80 38.24 -15.66
C TRP A 252 19.06 38.14 -14.80
N SER A 253 20.09 38.85 -15.20
CA SER A 253 21.23 39.21 -14.36
C SER A 253 20.88 40.33 -13.37
N ASP A 254 21.72 40.55 -12.36
CA ASP A 254 21.58 41.66 -11.41
C ASP A 254 21.41 43.02 -12.11
N ARG A 255 22.13 43.23 -13.23
CA ARG A 255 22.09 44.47 -14.00
C ARG A 255 20.77 44.61 -14.76
N GLU A 256 20.29 43.55 -15.39
CA GLU A 256 19.01 43.58 -16.14
C GLU A 256 17.83 43.73 -15.19
N MET A 257 17.88 43.04 -14.04
CA MET A 257 16.88 43.20 -12.98
C MET A 257 16.79 44.65 -12.55
N ILE A 258 17.89 45.27 -12.09
CA ILE A 258 17.83 46.64 -11.58
C ILE A 258 17.45 47.65 -12.68
N GLN A 259 17.88 47.45 -13.94
CA GLN A 259 17.45 48.30 -15.06
C GLN A 259 15.95 48.24 -15.33
N SER A 260 15.31 47.10 -15.06
CA SER A 260 13.86 46.94 -15.26
C SER A 260 13.00 47.56 -14.15
N VAL A 261 13.53 47.67 -12.92
CA VAL A 261 12.76 48.12 -11.75
C VAL A 261 13.17 49.48 -11.21
N ALA A 262 14.39 49.94 -11.50
CA ALA A 262 14.85 51.23 -11.05
C ALA A 262 14.23 52.35 -11.89
N ALA A 263 13.36 53.14 -11.25
CA ALA A 263 12.93 54.41 -11.79
C ALA A 263 13.92 55.49 -11.34
N LYS A 264 14.32 56.39 -12.24
CA LYS A 264 14.99 57.63 -11.82
C LYS A 264 13.97 58.50 -11.07
N ASN A 265 14.35 59.12 -9.96
CA ASN A 265 13.48 60.08 -9.29
C ASN A 265 13.32 61.36 -10.13
N LEU A 266 12.46 62.29 -9.72
CA LEU A 266 12.23 63.57 -10.42
C LEU A 266 13.52 64.40 -10.59
N SER A 267 14.53 64.17 -9.74
CA SER A 267 15.85 64.81 -9.78
C SER A 267 16.87 64.08 -10.68
N GLY A 268 16.47 62.99 -11.34
CA GLY A 268 17.34 62.18 -12.20
C GLY A 268 18.28 61.22 -11.46
N GLU A 269 18.23 61.19 -10.12
CA GLU A 269 19.04 60.32 -9.28
C GLU A 269 18.45 58.90 -9.22
N GLN A 270 19.33 57.93 -8.97
CA GLN A 270 18.94 56.54 -8.82
C GLN A 270 18.15 56.38 -7.51
N ASN A 271 17.02 55.69 -7.57
CA ASN A 271 16.16 55.45 -6.41
C ASN A 271 16.59 54.25 -5.56
N TYR A 272 17.88 53.89 -5.62
CA TYR A 272 18.45 52.73 -4.95
C TYR A 272 19.90 52.96 -4.53
N GLN A 273 20.31 52.25 -3.49
CA GLN A 273 21.68 52.06 -3.06
C GLN A 273 22.14 50.65 -3.45
N LYS A 274 23.38 50.55 -3.91
CA LYS A 274 23.98 49.27 -4.33
C LYS A 274 25.00 48.85 -3.27
N ASP A 275 24.82 47.64 -2.77
CA ASP A 275 25.69 47.01 -1.79
C ASP A 275 26.20 45.65 -2.29
N SER A 276 27.29 45.20 -1.71
CA SER A 276 27.85 43.87 -1.96
C SER A 276 27.84 43.06 -0.67
N VAL A 277 27.16 41.92 -0.71
CA VAL A 277 27.01 41.01 0.41
C VAL A 277 27.61 39.66 0.00
N GLY A 278 28.83 39.38 0.46
CA GLY A 278 29.60 38.24 -0.04
C GLY A 278 29.82 38.38 -1.55
N ASN A 279 29.44 37.36 -2.34
CA ASN A 279 29.52 37.38 -3.79
C ASN A 279 28.23 37.88 -4.48
N GLN A 280 27.27 38.39 -3.71
CA GLN A 280 25.96 38.82 -4.22
C GLN A 280 25.90 40.34 -4.29
N THR A 281 25.37 40.86 -5.40
CA THR A 281 24.97 42.27 -5.47
C THR A 281 23.58 42.43 -4.91
N VAL A 282 23.41 43.39 -3.99
CA VAL A 282 22.13 43.69 -3.35
C VAL A 282 21.77 45.15 -3.61
N TYR A 283 20.51 45.40 -3.93
CA TYR A 283 19.99 46.74 -4.20
C TYR A 283 18.95 47.11 -3.16
N ARG A 284 19.20 48.16 -2.39
CA ARG A 284 18.28 48.73 -1.41
C ARG A 284 17.55 49.90 -2.02
N MET A 285 16.25 49.77 -2.21
CA MET A 285 15.41 50.80 -2.78
C MET A 285 15.01 51.82 -1.72
N ASN A 286 14.78 53.06 -2.14
CA ASN A 286 14.36 54.15 -1.23
C ASN A 286 12.99 53.88 -0.57
N ASN A 287 12.17 53.00 -1.15
CA ASN A 287 10.89 52.59 -0.58
C ASN A 287 11.02 51.50 0.52
N GLY A 288 12.25 51.11 0.89
CA GLY A 288 12.53 50.11 1.91
C GLY A 288 12.67 48.67 1.40
N SER A 289 12.32 48.39 0.14
CA SER A 289 12.49 47.07 -0.47
C SER A 289 13.96 46.77 -0.77
N THR A 290 14.37 45.51 -0.62
CA THR A 290 15.72 45.05 -0.99
C THR A 290 15.63 43.96 -2.05
N LEU A 291 16.45 44.03 -3.11
CA LEU A 291 16.37 43.15 -4.28
C LEU A 291 17.74 42.59 -4.65
N TRP A 292 17.78 41.32 -5.08
CA TRP A 292 18.97 40.67 -5.61
C TRP A 292 18.60 39.46 -6.48
N VAL A 293 19.51 39.00 -7.33
CA VAL A 293 19.33 37.76 -8.11
C VAL A 293 20.39 36.73 -7.75
N LYS A 294 19.97 35.56 -7.24
CA LYS A 294 20.86 34.45 -6.92
C LYS A 294 20.37 33.18 -7.59
N ASN A 295 21.25 32.45 -8.28
CA ASN A 295 20.97 31.15 -8.89
C ASN A 295 19.71 31.11 -9.78
N GLY A 296 19.47 32.15 -10.60
CA GLY A 296 18.29 32.23 -11.46
C GLY A 296 16.97 32.54 -10.73
N VAL A 297 17.06 33.00 -9.48
CA VAL A 297 15.90 33.44 -8.69
C VAL A 297 16.08 34.90 -8.33
N TRP A 298 15.07 35.70 -8.66
CA TRP A 298 14.94 37.07 -8.21
C TRP A 298 14.27 37.08 -6.84
N TYR A 299 14.97 37.64 -5.86
CA TYR A 299 14.51 37.85 -4.51
C TYR A 299 14.12 39.31 -4.28
N THR A 300 12.98 39.50 -3.62
CA THR A 300 12.53 40.81 -3.11
C THR A 300 12.18 40.66 -1.64
N LEU A 301 12.92 41.35 -0.77
CA LEU A 301 12.66 41.44 0.64
C LEU A 301 11.91 42.74 0.97
N ASN A 302 10.80 42.60 1.67
CA ASN A 302 10.06 43.70 2.30
C ASN A 302 9.89 43.40 3.78
N GLY A 303 9.75 44.43 4.61
CA GLY A 303 9.48 44.24 6.03
C GLY A 303 9.09 45.54 6.72
N ASP A 304 8.66 45.41 7.97
CA ASP A 304 8.22 46.56 8.79
C ASP A 304 9.39 47.49 9.15
N LYS A 305 10.61 46.95 9.19
CA LYS A 305 11.86 47.64 9.47
C LYS A 305 12.92 47.21 8.47
N GLN A 306 13.88 48.08 8.16
CA GLN A 306 15.06 47.66 7.40
C GLN A 306 15.94 46.75 8.27
N LEU A 307 16.48 45.70 7.67
CA LEU A 307 17.51 44.87 8.29
C LEU A 307 18.83 45.64 8.32
N SER A 308 19.61 45.44 9.39
CA SER A 308 21.00 45.88 9.42
C SER A 308 21.83 45.15 8.36
N ASP A 309 22.99 45.72 8.02
CA ASP A 309 23.90 45.11 7.03
C ASP A 309 24.29 43.66 7.40
N SER A 310 24.48 43.39 8.69
CA SER A 310 24.84 42.06 9.18
C SER A 310 23.71 41.04 9.05
N GLU A 311 22.46 41.44 9.34
CA GLU A 311 21.28 40.58 9.26
C GLU A 311 20.90 40.31 7.81
N LEU A 312 20.93 41.35 6.97
CA LEU A 312 20.77 41.21 5.52
C LEU A 312 21.87 40.29 4.96
N GLY A 313 23.10 40.47 5.46
CA GLY A 313 24.25 39.62 5.18
C GLY A 313 23.96 38.14 5.40
N ALA A 314 23.55 37.82 6.62
CA ALA A 314 23.25 36.45 7.03
C ALA A 314 22.07 35.87 6.23
N LEU A 315 21.03 36.65 5.96
CA LEU A 315 19.91 36.20 5.14
C LEU A 315 20.37 35.82 3.74
N VAL A 316 20.99 36.74 2.99
CA VAL A 316 21.38 36.54 1.58
C VAL A 316 22.31 35.33 1.39
N GLN A 317 23.19 35.06 2.36
CA GLN A 317 24.08 33.91 2.31
C GLN A 317 23.35 32.57 2.48
N ASN A 318 22.27 32.54 3.27
CA ASN A 318 21.56 31.31 3.63
C ASN A 318 20.36 30.96 2.72
N VAL A 319 20.07 31.75 1.67
CA VAL A 319 18.98 31.53 0.68
C VAL A 319 19.40 30.92 -0.64
#